data_AF-A0A177MVU7-F1
#
_entry.id   AF-A0A177MVU7-F1
#
_cell.length_a   1.000
_cell.length_b   1.000
_cell.length_c   1.000
_cell.angle_alpha   90.00
_cell.angle_beta   90.00
_cell.angle_gamma   90.00
#
_symmetry.space_group_name_H-M   'P 1'
#
loop_
_entity.id
_entity.type
_entity.pdbx_description
1 polymer ?
#
loop_
_entity_poly.entity_id
_entity_poly.type
_entity_poly.pdbx_seq_one_letter_code
_entity_poly.pdbx_strand_id
1 'polypeptide(L)'
;MSIDDNTNESENLNPEEETGQPSNSETPEQPSDNLASAKNAASGIVAKLLELKESNPKVFFGGVGAVTLIILFLAMSGGSDTKLPVHKTATIVAGQNYVLKSANAYDPSSTIRLVSVPGSMAAYDDTEESDREGGCKHMPQGTPVKAIQSQDAYGKKDVFVEVEMTTGECLGQRGWALAIDLQ
;
A
#
# COMPACT_ATOMS: atom_id res chain seq x y z
N MET A 1 27.30 50.81 -2.88
CA MET A 1 27.06 51.48 -1.59
C MET A 1 26.23 50.52 -0.74
N SER A 2 26.88 49.99 0.31
CA SER A 2 26.42 49.21 1.49
C SER A 2 25.40 48.07 1.26
N ILE A 3 25.62 46.78 1.56
CA ILE A 3 26.45 46.06 2.55
C ILE A 3 26.44 46.71 3.94
N ASP A 4 25.50 46.25 4.76
CA ASP A 4 25.57 46.31 6.21
C ASP A 4 25.47 44.87 6.74
N ASP A 5 26.64 44.29 6.99
CA ASP A 5 26.85 43.28 8.02
C ASP A 5 26.78 43.98 9.39
N ASN A 6 26.08 43.41 10.37
CA ASN A 6 26.46 43.62 11.77
C ASN A 6 26.11 42.41 12.65
N THR A 7 27.05 42.13 13.53
CA THR A 7 27.43 40.87 14.17
C THR A 7 27.40 41.08 15.69
N ASN A 8 27.02 40.07 16.47
CA ASN A 8 27.47 39.86 17.86
C ASN A 8 27.01 38.44 18.27
N GLU A 9 27.86 37.40 18.23
CA GLU A 9 28.77 36.93 19.31
C GLU A 9 28.04 36.64 20.64
N SER A 10 28.29 35.60 21.45
CA SER A 10 29.13 34.40 21.45
C SER A 10 28.81 33.67 22.78
N GLU A 11 28.98 32.33 22.80
CA GLU A 11 29.33 31.47 23.97
C GLU A 11 28.43 31.39 25.23
N ASN A 12 27.97 30.18 25.59
CA ASN A 12 28.62 29.37 26.65
C ASN A 12 28.05 27.94 26.75
N LEU A 13 28.93 27.01 27.14
CA LEU A 13 28.79 25.56 27.26
C LEU A 13 28.68 25.15 28.74
N ASN A 14 27.85 24.11 29.00
CA ASN A 14 27.98 23.09 30.07
C ASN A 14 27.81 23.51 31.56
N PRO A 15 27.78 22.58 32.55
CA PRO A 15 27.12 21.25 32.67
C PRO A 15 26.46 20.98 34.07
N GLU A 16 25.83 19.80 34.22
CA GLU A 16 25.76 18.91 35.42
C GLU A 16 25.01 19.28 36.73
N GLU A 17 24.07 18.39 37.09
CA GLU A 17 23.90 17.72 38.41
C GLU A 17 23.12 16.41 38.12
N GLU A 18 23.75 15.23 38.00
CA GLU A 18 24.21 14.28 39.04
C GLU A 18 23.09 13.86 40.02
N THR A 19 22.53 12.66 39.94
CA THR A 19 22.97 11.46 40.72
C THR A 19 22.00 10.30 40.39
N GLY A 20 22.35 9.01 40.33
CA GLY A 20 23.59 8.31 40.66
C GLY A 20 23.62 6.87 40.11
N GLN A 21 24.81 6.29 40.18
CA GLN A 21 25.28 5.03 39.61
C GLN A 21 24.80 3.74 40.35
N PRO A 22 25.10 2.54 39.79
CA PRO A 22 24.45 1.25 40.04
C PRO A 22 25.19 0.40 41.09
N SER A 23 24.56 -0.70 41.57
CA SER A 23 25.32 -1.87 42.04
C SER A 23 24.46 -3.13 42.25
N ASN A 24 24.97 -4.24 41.72
CA ASN A 24 24.87 -5.65 42.13
C ASN A 24 23.52 -6.29 42.52
N SER A 25 23.18 -7.38 41.80
CA SER A 25 22.93 -8.68 42.44
C SER A 25 23.20 -9.82 41.47
N GLU A 26 24.11 -10.71 41.88
CA GLU A 26 24.48 -11.98 41.28
C GLU A 26 23.37 -13.04 41.49
N THR A 27 23.12 -13.86 40.45
CA THR A 27 22.96 -15.35 40.47
C THR A 27 21.75 -15.96 41.24
N PRO A 28 21.01 -16.98 40.72
CA PRO A 28 21.53 -18.12 39.94
C PRO A 28 20.78 -18.52 38.67
N GLU A 29 21.58 -19.03 37.73
CA GLU A 29 21.20 -19.94 36.65
C GLU A 29 20.41 -21.15 37.21
N GLN A 30 19.18 -21.35 36.71
CA GLN A 30 18.62 -22.69 36.61
C GLN A 30 18.96 -23.25 35.22
N PRO A 31 19.70 -24.37 35.10
CA PRO A 31 19.84 -25.04 33.83
C PRO A 31 18.48 -25.66 33.48
N SER A 32 17.88 -25.15 32.40
CA SER A 32 16.75 -25.80 31.75
C SER A 32 17.19 -27.17 31.25
N ASP A 33 16.76 -28.22 31.96
CA ASP A 33 16.92 -29.66 31.63
C ASP A 33 16.36 -30.07 30.24
N ASN A 34 15.91 -29.13 29.42
CA ASN A 34 15.29 -29.36 28.13
C ASN A 34 16.30 -29.52 26.97
N LEU A 35 17.59 -29.24 27.18
CA LEU A 35 18.61 -29.40 26.12
C LEU A 35 19.16 -30.84 26.03
N ALA A 36 19.21 -31.56 27.16
CA ALA A 36 19.73 -32.93 27.22
C ALA A 36 18.79 -33.94 26.56
N SER A 37 17.47 -33.73 26.65
CA SER A 37 16.47 -34.63 26.08
C SER A 37 16.37 -34.51 24.55
N ALA A 38 16.59 -33.32 23.98
CA ALA A 38 16.60 -33.10 22.54
C ALA A 38 17.82 -33.73 21.84
N LYS A 39 19.00 -33.64 22.49
CA LYS A 39 20.25 -34.22 21.97
C LYS A 39 20.20 -35.76 21.95
N ASN A 40 19.65 -36.38 23.00
CA ASN A 40 19.50 -37.83 23.10
C ASN A 40 18.44 -38.40 22.12
N ALA A 41 17.34 -37.68 21.89
CA ALA A 41 16.32 -38.09 20.92
C ALA A 41 16.84 -38.01 19.47
N ALA A 42 17.58 -36.96 19.11
CA ALA A 42 18.19 -36.84 17.79
C ALA A 42 19.26 -37.91 17.52
N SER A 43 20.11 -38.21 18.51
CA SER A 43 21.11 -39.28 18.41
C SER A 43 20.47 -40.67 18.26
N GLY A 44 19.34 -40.94 18.92
CA GLY A 44 18.60 -42.20 18.79
C GLY A 44 17.99 -42.39 17.39
N ILE A 45 17.48 -41.33 16.77
CA ILE A 45 16.89 -41.38 15.42
C ILE A 45 17.97 -41.61 14.35
N VAL A 46 19.12 -40.94 14.47
CA VAL A 46 20.25 -41.13 13.55
C VAL A 46 20.83 -42.54 13.64
N ALA A 47 20.97 -43.09 14.85
CA ALA A 47 21.42 -44.46 15.06
C ALA A 47 20.45 -45.48 14.44
N LYS A 48 19.13 -45.26 14.59
CA LYS A 48 18.11 -46.10 13.96
C LYS A 48 18.08 -46.00 12.43
N LEU A 49 18.36 -44.83 11.87
CA LEU A 49 18.51 -44.65 10.42
C LEU A 49 19.76 -45.36 9.86
N LEU A 50 20.87 -45.33 10.59
CA LEU A 50 22.09 -46.06 10.22
C LEU A 50 21.88 -47.59 10.32
N GLU A 51 21.24 -48.06 11.39
CA GLU A 51 20.85 -49.46 11.57
C GLU A 51 19.89 -49.92 10.46
N LEU A 52 18.95 -49.07 10.03
CA LEU A 52 18.02 -49.37 8.94
C LEU A 52 18.71 -49.39 7.57
N LYS A 53 19.70 -48.50 7.34
CA LYS A 53 20.55 -48.52 6.16
C LYS A 53 21.33 -49.84 6.06
N GLU A 54 21.89 -50.31 7.16
CA GLU A 54 22.71 -51.53 7.21
C GLU A 54 21.87 -52.80 7.14
N SER A 55 20.76 -52.86 7.89
CA SER A 55 19.89 -54.05 7.94
C SER A 55 19.01 -54.22 6.70
N ASN A 56 18.50 -53.12 6.12
CA ASN A 56 17.56 -53.15 5.01
C ASN A 56 17.79 -51.97 4.03
N PRO A 57 18.87 -52.01 3.24
CA PRO A 57 19.27 -50.89 2.38
C PRO A 57 18.20 -50.51 1.34
N LYS A 58 17.44 -51.48 0.83
CA LYS A 58 16.35 -51.23 -0.13
C LYS A 58 15.24 -50.35 0.47
N VAL A 59 14.90 -50.57 1.73
CA VAL A 59 13.86 -49.80 2.43
C VAL A 59 14.38 -48.42 2.79
N PHE A 60 15.64 -48.32 3.23
CA PHE A 60 16.29 -47.04 3.52
C PHE A 60 16.36 -46.13 2.29
N PHE A 61 16.95 -46.61 1.19
CA PHE A 61 17.06 -45.81 -0.03
C PHE A 61 15.69 -45.57 -0.72
N GLY A 62 14.75 -46.50 -0.58
CA GLY A 62 13.36 -46.31 -1.02
C GLY A 62 12.65 -45.20 -0.24
N GLY A 63 12.82 -45.15 1.08
CA GLY A 63 12.27 -44.09 1.93
C GLY A 63 12.89 -42.72 1.62
N VAL A 64 14.21 -42.66 1.46
CA VAL A 64 14.90 -41.43 1.05
C VAL A 64 14.39 -40.95 -0.31
N GLY A 65 14.25 -41.85 -1.29
CA GLY A 65 13.73 -41.54 -2.63
C GLY A 65 12.29 -41.02 -2.63
N ALA A 66 11.43 -41.56 -1.78
CA ALA A 66 10.05 -41.10 -1.64
C ALA A 66 9.99 -39.66 -1.09
N VAL A 67 10.81 -39.35 -0.08
CA VAL A 67 10.86 -38.00 0.50
C VAL A 67 11.39 -36.98 -0.52
N THR A 68 12.45 -37.32 -1.26
CA THR A 68 12.96 -36.43 -2.32
C THR A 68 11.94 -36.19 -3.42
N LEU A 69 11.15 -37.19 -3.83
CA LEU A 69 10.09 -37.01 -4.81
C LEU A 69 8.99 -36.06 -4.32
N ILE A 70 8.60 -36.14 -3.06
CA ILE A 70 7.59 -35.23 -2.49
C ILE A 70 8.11 -33.79 -2.48
N ILE A 71 9.35 -33.58 -2.06
CA ILE A 71 9.98 -32.25 -2.06
C ILE A 71 10.06 -31.70 -3.48
N LEU A 72 10.45 -32.53 -4.45
CA LEU A 72 10.51 -32.14 -5.85
C LEU A 72 9.11 -31.77 -6.38
N PHE A 73 8.09 -32.54 -6.02
CA PHE A 73 6.71 -32.27 -6.41
C PHE A 73 6.20 -30.95 -5.86
N LEU A 74 6.50 -30.63 -4.59
CA LEU A 74 6.16 -29.35 -3.97
C LEU A 74 6.96 -28.19 -4.56
N ALA A 75 8.23 -28.40 -4.92
CA ALA A 75 9.05 -27.40 -5.60
C ALA A 75 8.55 -27.12 -7.03
N MET A 76 8.00 -28.13 -7.70
CA MET A 76 7.43 -28.02 -9.04
C MET A 76 5.97 -27.57 -9.06
N SER A 77 5.25 -27.59 -7.93
CA SER A 77 3.80 -27.36 -7.92
C SER A 77 3.37 -25.92 -8.19
N GLY A 78 4.30 -25.00 -8.47
CA GLY A 78 4.01 -23.62 -8.87
C GLY A 78 3.40 -22.79 -7.76
N GLY A 79 4.01 -21.65 -7.43
CA GLY A 79 3.40 -20.70 -6.50
C GLY A 79 2.05 -20.23 -7.03
N SER A 80 1.07 -20.06 -6.13
CA SER A 80 -0.23 -19.51 -6.50
C SER A 80 -0.05 -18.15 -7.18
N ASP A 81 -0.60 -18.00 -8.38
CA ASP A 81 -0.84 -16.71 -9.02
C ASP A 81 -1.78 -15.90 -8.12
N THR A 82 -1.18 -15.24 -7.14
CA THR A 82 -1.90 -14.34 -6.24
C THR A 82 -2.21 -13.13 -7.09
N LYS A 83 -3.30 -13.21 -7.87
CA LYS A 83 -3.77 -12.08 -8.66
C LYS A 83 -3.96 -10.93 -7.70
N LEU A 84 -3.19 -9.87 -7.89
CA LEU A 84 -3.35 -8.64 -7.13
C LEU A 84 -4.83 -8.27 -7.17
N PRO A 85 -5.42 -7.82 -6.05
CA PRO A 85 -6.82 -7.42 -6.02
C PRO A 85 -7.02 -6.36 -7.10
N VAL A 86 -7.72 -6.75 -8.17
CA VAL A 86 -8.06 -5.84 -9.25
C VAL A 86 -9.06 -4.87 -8.66
N HIS A 87 -8.70 -3.58 -8.62
CA HIS A 87 -9.62 -2.54 -8.20
C HIS A 87 -10.86 -2.62 -9.10
N LYS A 88 -11.98 -3.09 -8.54
CA LYS A 88 -13.26 -3.08 -9.22
C LYS A 88 -13.75 -1.63 -9.17
N THR A 89 -13.50 -0.88 -10.23
CA THR A 89 -14.23 0.36 -10.46
C THR A 89 -15.72 0.02 -10.46
N ALA A 90 -16.45 0.56 -9.49
CA ALA A 90 -17.89 0.39 -9.41
C ALA A 90 -18.52 0.87 -10.72
N THR A 91 -19.48 0.13 -11.24
CA THR A 91 -20.21 0.54 -12.44
C THR A 91 -20.99 1.82 -12.14
N ILE A 92 -20.74 2.87 -12.92
CA ILE A 92 -21.43 4.14 -12.79
C ILE A 92 -22.83 3.99 -13.37
N VAL A 93 -23.84 4.42 -12.63
CA VAL A 93 -25.24 4.34 -13.04
C VAL A 93 -25.75 5.75 -13.23
N ALA A 94 -26.09 6.09 -14.48
CA ALA A 94 -26.70 7.36 -14.81
C ALA A 94 -27.97 7.60 -13.96
N GLY A 95 -28.12 8.83 -13.48
CA GLY A 95 -29.21 9.25 -12.60
C GLY A 95 -28.92 9.12 -11.10
N GLN A 96 -27.89 8.37 -10.70
CA GLN A 96 -27.50 8.23 -9.29
C GLN A 96 -26.65 9.41 -8.81
N ASN A 97 -26.70 9.65 -7.50
CA ASN A 97 -25.86 10.63 -6.82
C ASN A 97 -24.56 9.97 -6.34
N TYR A 98 -23.47 10.71 -6.48
CA TYR A 98 -22.12 10.33 -6.10
C TYR A 98 -21.44 11.52 -5.41
N VAL A 99 -20.28 11.29 -4.83
CA VAL A 99 -19.39 12.35 -4.37
C VAL A 99 -18.11 12.35 -5.19
N LEU A 100 -17.65 13.55 -5.55
CA LEU A 100 -16.35 13.71 -6.19
C LEU A 100 -15.24 13.49 -5.17
N LYS A 101 -14.36 12.52 -5.43
CA LYS A 101 -13.20 12.26 -4.59
C LYS A 101 -12.04 11.75 -5.40
N SER A 102 -10.91 12.47 -5.37
CA SER A 102 -9.73 12.09 -6.14
C SER A 102 -9.21 10.72 -5.71
N ALA A 103 -9.02 9.83 -6.67
CA ALA A 103 -8.38 8.54 -6.42
C ALA A 103 -6.88 8.65 -6.11
N ASN A 104 -6.25 9.76 -6.49
CA ASN A 104 -4.79 9.93 -6.45
C ASN A 104 -4.31 10.94 -5.39
N ALA A 105 -5.23 11.66 -4.74
CA ALA A 105 -4.91 12.64 -3.73
C ALA A 105 -5.54 12.29 -2.38
N TYR A 106 -4.71 12.23 -1.34
CA TYR A 106 -5.13 12.02 0.05
C TYR A 106 -5.35 13.34 0.80
N ASP A 107 -4.85 14.46 0.26
CA ASP A 107 -5.01 15.78 0.85
C ASP A 107 -6.47 16.26 0.74
N PRO A 108 -7.15 16.58 1.85
CA PRO A 108 -8.51 17.12 1.83
C PRO A 108 -8.66 18.43 1.05
N SER A 109 -7.59 19.21 0.89
CA SER A 109 -7.59 20.48 0.15
C SER A 109 -7.42 20.32 -1.37
N SER A 110 -7.18 19.09 -1.84
CA SER A 110 -7.08 18.83 -3.28
C SER A 110 -8.42 19.07 -3.98
N THR A 111 -8.34 19.45 -5.25
CA THR A 111 -9.52 19.66 -6.10
C THR A 111 -9.61 18.58 -7.16
N ILE A 112 -10.85 18.30 -7.59
CA ILE A 112 -11.17 17.43 -8.70
C ILE A 112 -11.47 18.33 -9.88
N ARG A 113 -10.78 18.08 -11.00
CA ARG A 113 -10.98 18.84 -12.22
C ARG A 113 -12.17 18.33 -13.01
N LEU A 114 -13.00 19.26 -13.46
CA LEU A 114 -14.07 19.05 -14.42
C LEU A 114 -13.68 19.68 -15.76
N VAL A 115 -13.89 18.94 -16.84
CA VAL A 115 -13.63 19.41 -18.20
C VAL A 115 -14.91 19.44 -19.04
N SER A 116 -14.94 20.27 -20.08
CA SER A 116 -16.10 20.38 -20.96
C SER A 116 -16.26 19.21 -21.93
N VAL A 117 -15.16 18.53 -22.27
CA VAL A 117 -15.13 17.43 -23.25
C VAL A 117 -14.44 16.20 -22.64
N PRO A 118 -15.03 15.00 -22.73
CA PRO A 118 -14.42 13.78 -22.21
C PRO A 118 -13.07 13.53 -22.90
N GLY A 119 -12.05 13.17 -22.11
CA GLY A 119 -10.68 12.96 -22.60
C GLY A 119 -9.80 14.21 -22.69
N SER A 120 -10.35 15.42 -22.58
CA SER A 120 -9.54 16.65 -22.55
C SER A 120 -8.77 16.87 -21.24
N MET A 121 -9.00 16.04 -20.21
CA MET A 121 -8.32 16.11 -18.91
C MET A 121 -6.78 16.00 -19.05
N ALA A 122 -6.30 15.23 -20.04
CA ALA A 122 -4.86 15.06 -20.29
C ALA A 122 -4.22 16.23 -21.05
N ALA A 123 -5.04 17.05 -21.73
CA ALA A 123 -4.59 18.24 -22.45
C ALA A 123 -4.77 19.53 -21.64
N TYR A 124 -5.23 19.39 -20.39
CA TYR A 124 -5.58 20.50 -19.54
C TYR A 124 -4.35 21.04 -18.82
N ASP A 125 -4.08 22.33 -18.99
CA ASP A 125 -2.90 22.99 -18.45
C ASP A 125 -3.28 23.98 -17.35
N ASP A 126 -2.92 23.65 -16.10
CA ASP A 126 -3.17 24.52 -14.95
C ASP A 126 -2.29 25.77 -14.93
N THR A 127 -1.43 26.01 -15.91
CA THR A 127 -0.64 27.25 -16.00
C THR A 127 -1.40 28.38 -16.69
N GLU A 128 -2.44 28.06 -17.45
CA GLU A 128 -3.28 29.03 -18.13
C GLU A 128 -4.33 29.62 -17.17
N GLU A 129 -4.46 30.95 -17.17
CA GLU A 129 -5.34 31.67 -16.23
C GLU A 129 -6.81 31.25 -16.36
N SER A 130 -7.25 31.03 -17.60
CA SER A 130 -8.62 30.59 -17.89
C SER A 130 -8.96 29.23 -17.29
N ASP A 131 -7.94 28.43 -16.98
CA ASP A 131 -8.04 27.08 -16.44
C ASP A 131 -7.82 27.03 -14.92
N ARG A 132 -7.25 28.07 -14.32
CA ARG A 132 -7.20 28.26 -12.87
C ARG A 132 -8.47 28.88 -12.29
N GLU A 133 -8.98 29.92 -12.95
CA GLU A 133 -10.03 30.78 -12.38
C GLU A 133 -11.46 30.45 -12.84
N GLY A 134 -11.64 29.43 -13.68
CA GLY A 134 -12.97 29.00 -14.12
C GLY A 134 -13.81 28.48 -12.95
N GLY A 135 -14.81 29.25 -12.52
CA GLY A 135 -15.55 29.09 -11.25
C GLY A 135 -16.26 27.76 -10.96
N CYS A 136 -16.20 26.77 -11.86
CA CYS A 136 -16.72 25.41 -11.63
C CYS A 136 -15.84 24.32 -12.28
N LYS A 137 -14.60 24.64 -12.62
CA LYS A 137 -13.65 23.69 -13.23
C LYS A 137 -12.87 22.90 -12.18
N HIS A 138 -12.70 23.45 -10.97
CA HIS A 138 -12.03 22.80 -9.85
C HIS A 138 -13.00 22.66 -8.69
N MET A 139 -13.43 21.43 -8.43
CA MET A 139 -14.38 21.14 -7.36
C MET A 139 -13.65 20.63 -6.12
N PRO A 140 -14.03 21.05 -4.91
CA PRO A 140 -13.45 20.49 -3.70
C PRO A 140 -13.81 19.00 -3.54
N GLN A 141 -12.96 18.28 -2.81
CA GLN A 141 -13.22 16.92 -2.38
C GLN A 141 -14.55 16.81 -1.63
N GLY A 142 -15.31 15.74 -1.89
CA GLY A 142 -16.62 15.49 -1.28
C GLY A 142 -17.78 16.23 -1.93
N THR A 143 -17.57 16.95 -3.04
CA THR A 143 -18.64 17.67 -3.75
C THR A 143 -19.73 16.68 -4.21
N PRO A 144 -21.01 16.86 -3.80
CA PRO A 144 -22.11 16.03 -4.25
C PRO A 144 -22.49 16.30 -5.70
N VAL A 145 -22.54 15.24 -6.51
CA VAL A 145 -22.84 15.30 -7.93
C VAL A 145 -23.82 14.21 -8.34
N LYS A 146 -24.52 14.44 -9.46
CA LYS A 146 -25.37 13.45 -10.10
C LYS A 146 -24.74 13.00 -11.41
N ALA A 147 -24.58 11.70 -11.60
CA ALA A 147 -24.12 11.17 -12.88
C ALA A 147 -25.22 11.34 -13.95
N ILE A 148 -24.88 11.95 -15.08
CA ILE A 148 -25.81 12.20 -16.19
C ILE A 148 -25.65 11.13 -17.27
N GLN A 149 -24.41 10.94 -17.72
CA GLN A 149 -24.05 9.94 -18.73
C GLN A 149 -22.59 9.54 -18.57
N SER A 150 -22.22 8.44 -19.20
CA SER A 150 -20.85 7.93 -19.22
C SER A 150 -20.36 7.70 -20.63
N GLN A 151 -19.04 7.71 -20.80
CA GLN A 151 -18.38 7.43 -22.06
C GLN A 151 -17.25 6.41 -21.86
N ASP A 152 -17.27 5.39 -22.70
CA ASP A 152 -16.23 4.37 -22.78
C ASP A 152 -14.96 4.95 -23.42
N ALA A 153 -13.80 4.54 -22.93
CA ALA A 153 -12.51 4.91 -23.51
C ALA A 153 -11.45 3.85 -23.23
N TYR A 154 -10.43 3.77 -24.10
CA TYR A 154 -9.27 2.88 -23.91
C TYR A 154 -9.63 1.40 -23.65
N GLY A 155 -10.74 0.92 -24.25
CA GLY A 155 -11.23 -0.44 -24.07
C GLY A 155 -11.86 -0.73 -22.70
N LYS A 156 -12.12 0.30 -21.88
CA LYS A 156 -12.81 0.22 -20.60
C LYS A 156 -14.15 0.93 -20.68
N LYS A 157 -15.14 0.38 -19.97
CA LYS A 157 -16.46 0.99 -19.85
C LYS A 157 -16.45 2.15 -18.87
N ASP A 158 -17.29 3.14 -19.14
CA ASP A 158 -17.59 4.25 -18.23
C ASP A 158 -16.31 4.94 -17.71
N VAL A 159 -15.35 5.26 -18.57
CA VAL A 159 -14.09 5.89 -18.12
C VAL A 159 -14.30 7.35 -17.75
N PHE A 160 -15.10 8.05 -18.57
CA PHE A 160 -15.47 9.43 -18.34
C PHE A 160 -16.94 9.50 -17.97
N VAL A 161 -17.29 10.36 -17.02
CA VAL A 161 -18.66 10.54 -16.57
C VAL A 161 -18.98 12.02 -16.60
N GLU A 162 -20.07 12.37 -17.28
CA GLU A 162 -20.65 13.70 -17.17
C GLU A 162 -21.43 13.76 -15.86
N VAL A 163 -21.10 14.75 -15.05
CA VAL A 163 -21.69 14.99 -13.75
C VAL A 163 -22.37 16.34 -13.72
N GLU A 164 -23.48 16.42 -13.01
CA GLU A 164 -24.18 17.67 -12.69
C GLU A 164 -24.04 17.95 -11.21
N MET A 165 -23.61 19.15 -10.86
CA MET A 165 -23.42 19.54 -9.47
C MET A 165 -24.78 19.76 -8.81
N THR A 166 -24.98 19.16 -7.64
CA THR A 166 -26.28 19.17 -6.95
C THR A 166 -26.35 20.18 -5.81
N THR A 167 -25.25 20.86 -5.50
CA THR A 167 -25.13 21.83 -4.40
C THR A 167 -24.09 22.91 -4.71
N GLY A 168 -24.11 24.01 -3.95
CA GLY A 168 -23.08 25.05 -3.98
C GLY A 168 -23.25 26.06 -5.11
N GLU A 169 -22.22 26.89 -5.33
CA GLU A 169 -22.21 27.96 -6.35
C GLU A 169 -22.31 27.42 -7.78
N CYS A 170 -21.91 26.16 -7.97
CA CYS A 170 -21.93 25.45 -9.25
C CYS A 170 -23.21 24.64 -9.49
N LEU A 171 -24.27 24.82 -8.69
CA LEU A 171 -25.51 24.07 -8.83
C LEU A 171 -26.02 24.05 -10.27
N GLY A 172 -26.32 22.86 -10.80
CA GLY A 172 -26.82 22.65 -12.15
C GLY A 172 -25.79 22.81 -13.28
N GLN A 173 -24.57 23.24 -12.96
CA GLN A 173 -23.46 23.21 -13.93
C GLN A 173 -23.06 21.76 -14.19
N ARG A 174 -22.51 21.52 -15.38
CA ARG A 174 -22.10 20.19 -15.83
C ARG A 174 -20.64 20.17 -16.25
N GLY A 175 -20.01 19.03 -16.06
CA GLY A 175 -18.66 18.78 -16.51
C GLY A 175 -18.35 17.30 -16.51
N TRP A 176 -17.26 16.95 -17.18
CA TRP A 176 -16.77 15.58 -17.27
C TRP A 176 -15.66 15.36 -16.25
N ALA A 177 -15.77 14.24 -15.52
CA ALA A 177 -14.77 13.73 -14.59
C ALA A 177 -14.36 12.31 -14.97
N LEU A 178 -13.28 11.80 -14.36
CA LEU A 178 -12.97 10.38 -14.44
C LEU A 178 -13.91 9.61 -13.53
N ALA A 179 -14.39 8.45 -13.98
CA ALA A 179 -15.24 7.58 -13.14
C ALA A 179 -14.55 7.12 -11.86
N ILE A 180 -13.22 7.04 -11.85
CA ILE A 180 -12.46 6.69 -10.64
C ILE A 180 -12.60 7.75 -9.54
N ASP A 181 -12.97 8.98 -9.91
CA ASP A 181 -13.17 10.08 -8.98
C ASP A 181 -14.63 10.18 -8.49
N LEU A 182 -15.49 9.22 -8.84
CA LEU A 182 -16.87 9.13 -8.33
C LEU A 182 -16.97 8.00 -7.30
N GLN A 183 -17.44 8.33 -6.09
CA GLN A 183 -17.64 7.38 -4.98
C GLN A 183 -19.08 7.39 -4.48
#